data_AF-A0A7S0B0H1-F1
#
_entry.id   AF-A0A7S0B0H1-F1
#
_cell.length_a   1.000
_cell.length_b   1.000
_cell.length_c   1.000
_cell.angle_alpha   90.00
_cell.angle_beta   90.00
_cell.angle_gamma   90.00
#
_symmetry.space_group_name_H-M   'P 1'
#
loop_
_entity.id
_entity.type
_entity.pdbx_description
1 polymer ?
#
loop_
_entity_poly.entity_id
_entity_poly.type
_entity_poly.pdbx_seq_one_letter_code
_entity_poly.pdbx_strand_id
1 'polypeptide(L)'
;GSLLLDEEADAVLNTSDNNTGPIIVLDRLRKMVWKLTMYRAEKNSAGGPRDMLYQQLNVHLDTLTGAWGACERINGTPLPLVYVVHLRTFLLLYLLLWQMEAAANHGWVALPTVFAASWGLLGIEAAAVECERPFQWHGNHLPLGKMCVVSSRNVAQTLNNLRG
;
A
#
# COMPACT_ATOMS: atom_id res chain seq x y z
N GLY A 1 -3.73 27.19 -16.36
CA GLY A 1 -2.78 26.07 -16.39
C GLY A 1 -2.99 25.18 -15.19
N SER A 2 -2.55 25.61 -14.00
CA SER A 2 -2.71 24.87 -12.74
C SER A 2 -4.17 24.74 -12.27
N LEU A 3 -4.96 25.81 -12.39
CA LEU A 3 -6.33 25.86 -11.86
C LEU A 3 -7.32 24.88 -12.54
N LEU A 4 -7.06 24.51 -13.81
CA LEU A 4 -7.86 23.51 -14.52
C LEU A 4 -7.51 22.06 -14.15
N LEU A 5 -6.27 21.83 -13.70
CA LEU A 5 -5.84 20.51 -13.22
C LEU A 5 -6.40 20.23 -11.82
N ASP A 6 -6.53 21.27 -10.98
CA ASP A 6 -7.11 21.14 -9.63
C ASP A 6 -8.63 20.87 -9.70
N GLU A 7 -9.38 21.57 -10.55
CA GLU A 7 -10.85 21.37 -10.68
C GLU A 7 -11.20 20.00 -11.30
N GLU A 8 -10.42 19.52 -12.28
CA GLU A 8 -10.58 18.17 -12.82
C GLU A 8 -10.09 17.08 -11.85
N ALA A 9 -9.05 17.34 -11.06
CA ALA A 9 -8.58 16.41 -10.03
C ALA A 9 -9.63 16.25 -8.94
N ASP A 10 -10.24 17.35 -8.47
CA ASP A 10 -11.31 17.34 -7.47
C ASP A 10 -12.58 16.65 -8.00
N ALA A 11 -12.91 16.80 -9.27
CA ALA A 11 -14.01 16.08 -9.91
C ALA A 11 -13.75 14.56 -9.97
N VAL A 12 -12.51 14.14 -10.17
CA VAL A 12 -12.11 12.71 -10.17
C VAL A 12 -12.14 12.13 -8.77
N LEU A 13 -11.62 12.86 -7.78
CA LEU A 13 -11.63 12.45 -6.38
C LEU A 13 -13.06 12.36 -5.82
N ASN A 14 -13.98 13.21 -6.29
CA ASN A 14 -15.40 13.16 -5.91
C ASN A 14 -16.21 12.05 -6.62
N THR A 15 -15.72 11.52 -7.74
CA THR A 15 -16.40 10.45 -8.50
C THR A 15 -15.83 9.06 -8.21
N SER A 16 -14.62 8.99 -7.64
CA SER A 16 -13.97 7.73 -7.33
C SER A 16 -14.18 7.34 -5.87
N ASP A 17 -14.74 6.15 -5.63
CA ASP A 17 -14.57 5.49 -4.34
C ASP A 17 -13.07 5.34 -4.05
N ASN A 18 -12.70 5.34 -2.77
CA ASN A 18 -11.30 5.34 -2.29
C ASN A 18 -10.43 4.23 -2.91
N ASN A 19 -11.05 3.16 -3.43
CA ASN A 19 -10.39 2.01 -4.03
C ASN A 19 -10.17 2.13 -5.56
N THR A 20 -10.95 2.97 -6.26
CA THR A 20 -10.92 3.06 -7.74
C THR A 20 -10.12 4.25 -8.25
N GLY A 21 -9.88 5.26 -7.41
CA GLY A 21 -9.16 6.49 -7.77
C GLY A 21 -7.83 6.25 -8.51
N PRO A 22 -6.92 5.39 -8.01
CA PRO A 22 -5.62 5.16 -8.64
C PRO A 22 -5.70 4.56 -10.04
N ILE A 23 -6.67 3.67 -10.29
CA ILE A 23 -6.91 3.07 -11.61
C ILE A 23 -7.40 4.14 -12.60
N ILE A 24 -8.28 5.05 -12.15
CA ILE A 24 -8.79 6.16 -12.98
C ILE A 24 -7.65 7.11 -13.40
N VAL A 25 -6.72 7.39 -12.48
CA VAL A 25 -5.54 8.21 -12.79
C VAL A 25 -4.64 7.53 -13.82
N LEU A 26 -4.40 6.22 -13.69
CA LEU A 26 -3.63 5.42 -14.66
C LEU A 26 -4.27 5.41 -16.06
N ASP A 27 -5.59 5.22 -16.14
CA ASP A 27 -6.33 5.29 -17.42
C ASP A 27 -6.21 6.68 -18.06
N ARG A 28 -6.33 7.75 -17.27
CA ARG A 28 -6.13 9.13 -17.75
C ARG A 28 -4.71 9.38 -18.23
N LEU A 29 -3.69 8.89 -17.52
CA LEU A 29 -2.30 8.97 -17.95
C LEU A 29 -2.13 8.30 -19.30
N ARG A 30 -2.65 7.08 -19.48
CA ARG A 30 -2.61 6.35 -20.76
C ARG A 30 -3.29 7.12 -21.89
N LYS A 31 -4.45 7.74 -21.62
CA LYS A 31 -5.14 8.62 -22.59
C LYS A 31 -4.33 9.86 -22.95
N MET A 32 -3.65 10.49 -22.00
CA MET A 32 -2.77 11.64 -22.27
C MET A 32 -1.57 11.25 -23.12
N VAL A 33 -0.95 10.11 -22.81
CA VAL A 33 0.15 9.55 -23.62
C VAL A 33 -0.29 9.29 -25.05
N TRP A 34 -1.44 8.63 -25.23
CA TRP A 34 -2.04 8.40 -26.54
C TRP A 34 -2.30 9.71 -27.29
N LYS A 35 -2.89 10.71 -26.63
CA LYS A 35 -3.12 12.03 -27.23
C LYS A 35 -1.81 12.67 -27.67
N LEU A 36 -0.76 12.66 -26.86
CA LEU A 36 0.53 13.27 -27.19
C LEU A 36 1.23 12.58 -28.37
N THR A 37 1.08 11.26 -28.50
CA THR A 37 1.70 10.49 -29.58
C THR A 37 0.87 10.55 -30.86
N MET A 38 -0.46 10.48 -30.78
CA MET A 38 -1.37 10.48 -31.94
C MET A 38 -1.72 11.87 -32.48
N TYR A 39 -1.89 12.89 -31.63
CA TYR A 39 -2.11 14.29 -32.07
C TYR A 39 -1.00 14.80 -32.99
N ARG A 40 0.20 14.23 -32.90
CA ARG A 40 1.36 14.62 -33.70
C ARG A 40 1.71 13.63 -34.81
N ALA A 41 1.05 12.47 -34.86
CA ALA A 41 1.21 11.45 -35.91
C ALA A 41 0.46 11.83 -37.20
N GLU A 42 -0.59 12.65 -37.10
CA GLU A 42 -1.37 13.14 -38.26
C GLU A 42 -0.53 14.03 -39.22
N LYS A 43 0.66 14.48 -38.80
CA LYS A 43 1.51 15.40 -39.58
C LYS A 43 2.76 14.77 -40.21
N ASN A 44 3.11 13.52 -39.91
CA ASN A 44 4.27 12.83 -40.49
C ASN A 44 4.02 11.32 -40.54
N SER A 45 4.25 10.72 -41.71
CA SER A 45 4.00 9.32 -42.07
C SER A 45 4.37 8.27 -41.01
N ALA A 46 3.54 7.23 -40.92
CA ALA A 46 3.64 6.10 -39.99
C ALA A 46 5.02 5.39 -40.05
N GLY A 47 5.62 5.13 -38.88
CA GLY A 47 6.88 4.39 -38.75
C GLY A 47 8.08 5.18 -38.19
N GLY A 48 7.87 6.29 -37.46
CA GLY A 48 8.94 7.11 -36.91
C GLY A 48 9.45 6.65 -35.51
N PRO A 49 10.59 7.19 -35.02
CA PRO A 49 11.16 6.96 -33.67
C PRO A 49 10.20 7.20 -32.48
N ARG A 50 9.00 7.69 -32.75
CA ARG A 50 7.98 8.13 -31.78
C ARG A 50 7.04 6.99 -31.38
N ASP A 51 6.86 5.99 -32.23
CA ASP A 51 6.18 4.75 -31.86
C ASP A 51 6.99 4.02 -30.78
N MET A 52 8.32 4.12 -30.87
CA MET A 52 9.24 3.61 -29.85
C MET A 52 9.10 4.37 -28.52
N LEU A 53 8.90 5.70 -28.56
CA LEU A 53 8.63 6.50 -27.36
C LEU A 53 7.28 6.15 -26.73
N TYR A 54 6.23 5.96 -27.54
CA TYR A 54 4.92 5.50 -27.06
C TYR A 54 5.04 4.16 -26.35
N GLN A 55 5.76 3.21 -26.97
CA GLN A 55 5.99 1.89 -26.40
C GLN A 55 6.78 1.96 -25.09
N GLN A 56 7.84 2.78 -25.03
CA GLN A 56 8.62 3.00 -23.79
C GLN A 56 7.75 3.58 -22.68
N LEU A 57 6.92 4.59 -22.99
CA LEU A 57 6.08 5.21 -21.98
C LEU A 57 4.96 4.28 -21.50
N ASN A 58 4.40 3.46 -22.40
CA ASN A 58 3.46 2.41 -22.01
C ASN A 58 4.09 1.37 -21.09
N VAL A 59 5.35 0.96 -21.36
CA VAL A 59 6.07 0.05 -20.46
C VAL A 59 6.18 0.66 -19.05
N HIS A 60 6.49 1.95 -18.93
CA HIS A 60 6.52 2.64 -17.63
C HIS A 60 5.14 2.76 -16.96
N LEU A 61 4.06 2.87 -17.73
CA LEU A 61 2.69 2.85 -17.17
C LEU A 61 2.28 1.45 -16.73
N ASP A 62 2.69 0.41 -17.47
CA ASP A 62 2.43 -0.99 -17.11
C ASP A 62 3.21 -1.38 -15.84
N THR A 63 4.45 -0.89 -15.66
CA THR A 63 5.18 -1.11 -14.40
C THR A 63 4.48 -0.44 -13.21
N LEU A 64 3.97 0.78 -13.37
CA LEU A 64 3.20 1.46 -12.33
C LEU A 64 1.88 0.73 -12.01
N THR A 65 1.18 0.25 -13.05
CA THR A 65 -0.04 -0.56 -12.91
C THR A 65 0.25 -1.88 -12.18
N GLY A 66 1.35 -2.55 -12.54
CA GLY A 66 1.78 -3.79 -11.89
C GLY A 66 2.15 -3.58 -10.41
N ALA A 67 2.83 -2.46 -10.09
CA ALA A 67 3.14 -2.10 -8.71
C ALA A 67 1.88 -1.79 -7.89
N TRP A 68 0.92 -1.06 -8.46
CA TRP A 68 -0.38 -0.81 -7.83
C TRP A 68 -1.14 -2.11 -7.55
N GLY A 69 -1.24 -2.99 -8.54
CA GLY A 69 -1.89 -4.29 -8.38
C GLY A 69 -1.18 -5.20 -7.37
N ALA A 70 0.14 -5.06 -7.19
CA ALA A 70 0.86 -5.75 -6.11
C ALA A 70 0.45 -5.21 -4.73
N CYS A 71 0.34 -3.90 -4.56
CA CYS A 71 -0.16 -3.29 -3.32
C CYS A 71 -1.61 -3.70 -3.02
N GLU A 72 -2.47 -3.74 -4.04
CA GLU A 72 -3.86 -4.19 -3.89
C GLU A 72 -3.93 -5.66 -3.45
N ARG A 73 -3.11 -6.55 -4.00
CA ARG A 73 -3.03 -7.94 -3.54
C ARG A 73 -2.56 -8.05 -2.09
N ILE A 74 -1.51 -7.32 -1.70
CA ILE A 74 -1.01 -7.33 -0.31
C ILE A 74 -2.09 -6.82 0.65
N ASN A 75 -2.81 -5.76 0.28
CA ASN A 75 -3.89 -5.21 1.08
C ASN A 75 -5.14 -6.12 1.09
N GLY A 76 -5.38 -6.82 -0.01
CA GLY A 76 -6.52 -7.70 -0.25
C GLY A 76 -6.32 -9.15 0.21
N THR A 77 -5.17 -9.48 0.80
CA THR A 77 -4.91 -10.79 1.44
C THR A 77 -4.93 -10.68 2.97
N PRO A 78 -6.04 -10.26 3.61
CA PRO A 78 -6.15 -10.42 5.05
C PRO A 78 -6.20 -11.92 5.38
N LEU A 79 -5.60 -12.33 6.50
CA LEU A 79 -5.75 -13.70 6.97
C LEU A 79 -7.24 -14.03 7.19
N PRO A 80 -7.66 -15.28 6.89
CA PRO A 80 -9.02 -15.70 7.18
C PRO A 80 -9.36 -15.45 8.65
N LEU A 81 -10.51 -14.80 8.90
CA LEU A 81 -10.95 -14.44 10.27
C LEU A 81 -10.95 -15.64 11.21
N VAL A 82 -11.36 -16.81 10.69
CA VAL A 82 -11.39 -18.08 11.41
C VAL A 82 -9.99 -18.45 11.92
N TYR A 83 -8.94 -18.26 11.13
CA TYR A 83 -7.56 -18.54 11.54
C TYR A 83 -7.12 -17.64 12.70
N VAL A 84 -7.35 -16.33 12.59
CA VAL A 84 -6.98 -15.35 13.62
C VAL A 84 -7.69 -15.65 14.94
N VAL A 85 -8.99 -15.96 14.90
CA VAL A 85 -9.77 -16.32 16.10
C VAL A 85 -9.29 -17.63 16.71
N HIS A 86 -9.00 -18.65 15.90
CA HIS A 86 -8.47 -19.91 16.41
C HIS A 86 -7.07 -19.75 17.02
N LEU A 87 -6.20 -18.97 16.39
CA LEU A 87 -4.85 -18.71 16.91
C LEU A 87 -4.91 -18.00 18.27
N ARG A 88 -5.77 -16.98 18.40
CA ARG A 88 -5.96 -16.25 19.67
C ARG A 88 -6.55 -17.13 20.77
N THR A 89 -7.59 -17.91 20.46
CA THR A 89 -8.21 -18.82 21.45
C THR A 89 -7.27 -19.94 21.86
N PHE A 90 -6.50 -20.51 20.92
CA PHE A 90 -5.46 -21.50 21.22
C PHE A 90 -4.34 -20.93 22.08
N LEU A 91 -3.86 -19.71 21.79
CA LEU A 91 -2.84 -19.02 22.60
C LEU A 91 -3.32 -18.81 24.04
N LEU A 92 -4.57 -18.39 24.23
CA LEU A 92 -5.17 -18.21 25.55
C LEU A 92 -5.31 -19.54 26.30
N LEU A 93 -5.72 -20.62 25.62
CA LEU A 93 -5.78 -21.95 26.21
C LEU A 93 -4.39 -22.46 26.61
N TYR A 94 -3.39 -22.27 25.75
CA TYR A 94 -2.01 -22.63 26.05
C TYR A 94 -1.49 -21.90 27.29
N LEU A 95 -1.73 -20.59 27.38
CA LEU A 95 -1.38 -19.80 28.56
C LEU A 95 -2.11 -20.30 29.81
N LEU A 96 -3.39 -20.62 29.73
CA LEU A 96 -4.17 -21.10 30.88
C LEU A 96 -3.68 -22.46 31.39
N LEU A 97 -3.38 -23.39 30.48
CA LEU A 97 -2.81 -24.70 30.84
C LEU A 97 -1.43 -24.56 31.48
N TRP A 98 -0.59 -23.68 30.94
CA TRP A 98 0.73 -23.38 31.51
C TRP A 98 0.61 -22.78 32.92
N GLN A 99 -0.34 -21.88 33.15
CA GLN A 99 -0.58 -21.29 34.48
C GLN A 99 -0.93 -22.35 35.53
N MET A 100 -1.77 -23.33 35.16
CA MET A 100 -2.15 -24.43 36.07
C MET A 100 -0.96 -25.33 36.43
N GLU A 101 -0.11 -25.64 35.46
CA GLU A 101 1.11 -26.44 35.66
C GLU A 101 2.12 -25.69 36.54
N ALA A 102 2.38 -24.42 36.23
CA ALA A 102 3.34 -23.61 36.96
C ALA A 102 2.91 -23.38 38.41
N ALA A 103 1.62 -23.17 38.66
CA ALA A 103 1.06 -23.03 40.01
C ALA A 103 1.22 -24.30 40.85
N ALA A 104 1.12 -25.48 40.24
CA ALA A 104 1.29 -26.76 40.93
C ALA A 104 2.76 -27.05 41.30
N ASN A 105 3.71 -26.67 40.43
CA ASN A 105 5.12 -27.07 40.56
C ASN A 105 6.01 -26.03 41.24
N HIS A 106 5.71 -24.73 41.11
CA HIS A 106 6.64 -23.65 41.49
C HIS A 106 6.09 -22.69 42.57
N GLY A 107 4.86 -22.90 43.05
CA GLY A 107 4.25 -22.09 44.12
C GLY A 107 4.23 -20.59 43.79
N TRP A 108 4.54 -19.74 44.77
CA TRP A 108 4.49 -18.27 44.61
C TRP A 108 5.50 -17.70 43.61
N VAL A 109 6.58 -18.42 43.30
CA VAL A 109 7.60 -17.99 42.32
C VAL A 109 7.08 -18.13 40.87
N ALA A 110 6.04 -18.93 40.65
CA ALA A 110 5.38 -19.06 39.35
C ALA A 110 4.73 -17.75 38.87
N LEU A 111 4.22 -16.94 39.80
CA LEU A 111 3.41 -15.78 39.45
C LEU A 111 4.14 -14.76 38.56
N PRO A 112 5.36 -14.30 38.89
CA PRO A 112 6.10 -13.37 38.03
C PRO A 112 6.54 -14.00 36.70
N THR A 113 6.89 -15.28 36.68
CA THR A 113 7.38 -15.93 35.45
C THR A 113 6.27 -16.10 34.43
N VAL A 114 5.09 -16.54 34.85
CA VAL A 114 3.98 -16.71 33.91
C VAL A 114 3.34 -15.37 33.54
N PHE A 115 3.38 -14.37 34.43
CA PHE A 115 3.01 -13.00 34.07
C PHE A 115 3.91 -12.46 32.95
N ALA A 116 5.24 -12.59 33.09
CA ALA A 116 6.18 -12.16 32.06
C ALA A 116 5.99 -12.91 30.73
N ALA A 117 5.79 -14.23 30.77
CA ALA A 117 5.55 -15.04 29.58
C ALA A 117 4.24 -14.68 28.87
N SER A 118 3.16 -14.50 29.63
CA SER A 118 1.84 -14.13 29.07
C SER A 118 1.86 -12.73 28.47
N TRP A 119 2.51 -11.76 29.11
CA TRP A 119 2.72 -10.43 28.55
C TRP A 119 3.52 -10.48 27.24
N GLY A 120 4.58 -11.27 27.18
CA GLY A 120 5.38 -11.45 25.96
C GLY A 120 4.58 -12.09 24.81
N LEU A 121 3.90 -13.21 25.07
CA LEU A 121 3.15 -13.94 24.05
C LEU A 121 1.93 -13.16 23.52
N LEU A 122 1.18 -12.51 24.41
CA LEU A 122 0.07 -11.65 24.01
C LEU A 122 0.55 -10.38 23.31
N GLY A 123 1.69 -9.83 23.73
CA GLY A 123 2.32 -8.69 23.05
C GLY A 123 2.74 -9.03 21.61
N ILE A 124 3.30 -10.23 21.40
CA ILE A 124 3.65 -10.72 20.06
C ILE A 124 2.40 -10.95 19.20
N GLU A 125 1.32 -11.52 19.75
CA GLU A 125 0.04 -11.69 19.02
C GLU A 125 -0.53 -10.34 18.58
N ALA A 126 -0.57 -9.35 19.48
CA ALA A 126 -1.03 -8.02 19.14
C ALA A 126 -0.15 -7.34 18.07
N ALA A 127 1.18 -7.51 18.16
CA ALA A 127 2.10 -6.98 17.16
C ALA A 127 1.93 -7.67 15.79
N ALA A 128 1.66 -8.98 15.76
CA ALA A 128 1.41 -9.72 14.52
C ALA A 128 0.19 -9.19 13.77
N VAL A 129 -0.91 -8.92 14.49
CA VAL A 129 -2.14 -8.35 13.89
C VAL A 129 -1.89 -6.98 13.24
N GLU A 130 -1.06 -6.14 13.87
CA GLU A 130 -0.69 -4.84 13.29
C GLU A 130 0.20 -5.01 12.04
N CYS A 131 1.15 -5.95 12.08
CA CYS A 131 2.01 -6.26 10.95
C CYS A 131 1.27 -6.82 9.72
N GLU A 132 0.13 -7.49 9.92
CA GLU A 132 -0.73 -7.99 8.84
C GLU A 132 -1.38 -6.86 8.01
N ARG A 133 -1.44 -5.63 8.55
CA ARG A 133 -2.17 -4.50 7.98
C ARG A 133 -1.24 -3.30 7.71
N PRO A 134 -0.25 -3.43 6.82
CA PRO A 134 0.86 -2.46 6.71
C PRO A 134 0.48 -1.06 6.19
N PHE A 135 -0.68 -0.93 5.52
CA PHE A 135 -1.09 0.29 4.81
C PHE A 135 -2.16 1.12 5.55
N GLN A 136 -2.43 0.84 6.82
CA GLN A 136 -3.41 1.63 7.59
C GLN A 136 -2.83 2.96 8.10
N TRP A 137 -3.70 3.82 8.62
CA TRP A 137 -3.39 5.19 9.05
C TRP A 137 -2.94 5.33 10.52
N HIS A 138 -2.32 4.30 11.10
CA HIS A 138 -1.74 4.35 12.44
C HIS A 138 -0.25 4.70 12.41
N GLY A 139 0.25 5.26 13.52
CA GLY A 139 1.62 5.77 13.61
C GLY A 139 2.73 4.72 13.42
N ASN A 140 2.40 3.42 13.57
CA ASN A 140 3.35 2.32 13.41
C ASN A 140 3.33 1.70 12.00
N HIS A 141 2.50 2.23 11.10
CA HIS A 141 2.39 1.76 9.71
C HIS A 141 3.23 2.59 8.74
N LEU A 142 3.25 2.15 7.48
CA LEU A 142 4.03 2.78 6.44
C LEU A 142 3.54 4.23 6.20
N PRO A 143 4.42 5.25 6.24
CA PRO A 143 4.02 6.64 6.08
C PRO A 143 3.79 7.00 4.60
N LEU A 144 2.76 6.42 3.99
CA LEU A 144 2.40 6.57 2.57
C LEU A 144 2.27 8.04 2.17
N GLY A 145 1.66 8.87 3.01
CA GLY A 145 1.53 10.32 2.77
C GLY A 145 2.89 11.02 2.65
N LYS A 146 3.86 10.68 3.52
CA LYS A 146 5.22 11.24 3.43
C LYS A 146 5.93 10.76 2.17
N MET A 147 5.79 9.49 1.81
CA MET A 147 6.38 8.93 0.59
C MET A 147 5.81 9.62 -0.67
N CYS A 148 4.51 9.88 -0.71
CA CYS A 148 3.85 10.60 -1.80
C CYS A 148 4.38 12.03 -1.95
N VAL A 149 4.54 12.76 -0.83
CA VAL A 149 5.12 14.12 -0.84
C VAL A 149 6.56 14.12 -1.33
N VAL A 150 7.36 13.13 -0.96
CA VAL A 150 8.74 13.01 -1.45
C VAL A 150 8.75 12.72 -2.95
N SER A 151 7.90 11.82 -3.43
CA SER A 151 7.78 11.49 -4.85
C SER A 151 7.37 12.71 -5.69
N SER A 152 6.35 13.47 -5.25
CA SER A 152 5.90 14.67 -5.97
C SER A 152 6.97 15.76 -6.02
N ARG A 153 7.73 15.95 -4.93
CA ARG A 153 8.88 16.86 -4.90
C ARG A 153 9.97 16.45 -5.89
N ASN A 154 10.30 15.16 -5.95
CA ASN A 154 11.31 14.65 -6.88
C ASN A 154 10.91 14.88 -8.35
N VAL A 155 9.63 14.64 -8.68
CA VAL A 155 9.09 14.92 -10.02
C VAL A 155 9.13 16.42 -10.32
N ALA A 156 8.69 17.27 -9.39
CA ALA A 156 8.72 18.72 -9.56
C ALA A 156 10.14 19.26 -9.76
N GLN A 157 11.11 18.75 -9.00
CA GLN A 157 12.53 19.11 -9.14
C GLN A 157 13.08 18.69 -10.51
N THR A 158 12.74 17.49 -10.97
CA THR A 158 13.16 17.01 -12.29
C THR A 158 12.59 17.89 -13.40
N LEU A 159 11.31 18.27 -13.31
CA LEU A 159 10.69 19.19 -14.28
C LEU A 159 11.33 20.58 -14.27
N ASN A 160 11.66 21.11 -13.09
CA ASN A 160 12.35 22.39 -12.98
C ASN A 160 13.74 22.35 -13.62
N ASN A 161 14.49 21.26 -13.42
CA ASN A 161 15.81 21.07 -14.03
C ASN A 161 15.77 20.97 -15.56
N LEU A 162 14.67 20.48 -16.14
CA LEU A 162 14.50 20.40 -17.59
C LEU A 162 14.03 21.73 -18.22
N ARG A 163 13.54 22.67 -17.41
CA ARG A 163 13.01 23.97 -17.86
C ARG A 163 14.06 25.09 -17.81
N GLY A 164 15.11 24.93 -17.00
CA GLY A 164 16.27 25.83 -16.93
C GLY A 164 17.34 25.42 -17.92
#